data_AF-A0A6C9EFE8-F1
#
_entry.id   AF-A0A6C9EFE8-F1
#
_cell.length_a   1.000
_cell.length_b   1.000
_cell.length_c   1.000
_cell.angle_alpha   90.00
_cell.angle_beta   90.00
_cell.angle_gamma   90.00
#
_symmetry.space_group_name_H-M   'P 1'
#
loop_
_entity.id
_entity.type
_entity.pdbx_description
1 polymer ?
#
loop_
_entity_poly.entity_id
_entity_poly.type
_entity_poly.pdbx_seq_one_letter_code
_entity_poly.pdbx_strand_id
1 'polypeptide(L)'
;GLLRGHFAGHALHMLSQAYAETEEAILNKINEFVSGLKECRDSLREMKYNGKARYSHPGFLAAYGEWQFKALEEYAPYGEIWAPWYTEHKILAGLIAAYEFAGNADALDLAEGIGHWTYARLSKCTKTQLQKMWDIYIGGEYGGMNDSLVDLYNVSKDKDRSEFLKASAFFDTDKLIDNCGAGVDILNNLHANQHIPQFVGYAKDAAMGDADIDADARARYLKAVEGYWGMIVPGRMYAHGGTGEGEMWGPAHTVAGDIGKRNAESCAAYNMLKVARYLFFIEQKPAYMDYYERTILNHILGGKSRDLDSGTALTPGNCYMYPVNPATQKEYGDGNIGTCCGGTALESHSKYQDSIYFHSTDNKEL
;
A
#
# COMPACT_ATOMS: atom_id res chain seq x y z
N GLY A 1 15.04 6.54 12.16
CA GLY A 1 13.71 6.45 12.76
C GLY A 1 13.17 5.03 12.67
N LEU A 2 12.02 4.77 13.28
CA LEU A 2 11.39 3.45 13.32
C LEU A 2 10.75 3.04 11.98
N LEU A 3 10.47 4.00 11.09
CA LEU A 3 9.96 3.78 9.74
C LEU A 3 11.05 3.52 8.67
N ARG A 4 12.32 3.35 9.04
CA ARG A 4 13.44 3.22 8.08
C ARG A 4 13.18 2.09 7.08
N GLY A 5 13.56 2.28 5.82
CA GLY A 5 13.36 1.31 4.73
C GLY A 5 12.16 1.60 3.83
N HIS A 6 11.11 2.25 4.34
CA HIS A 6 9.86 2.43 3.58
C HIS A 6 10.06 3.23 2.28
N PHE A 7 10.86 4.30 2.34
CA PHE A 7 11.15 5.17 1.21
C PHE A 7 12.01 4.47 0.14
N ALA A 8 12.86 3.51 0.55
CA ALA A 8 13.64 2.69 -0.37
C ALA A 8 12.73 1.79 -1.22
N GLY A 9 11.70 1.20 -0.60
CA GLY A 9 10.66 0.45 -1.31
C GLY A 9 9.90 1.31 -2.33
N HIS A 10 9.40 2.47 -1.91
CA HIS A 10 8.76 3.44 -2.82
C HIS A 10 9.68 3.87 -3.98
N ALA A 11 10.97 4.12 -3.71
CA ALA A 11 11.92 4.50 -4.74
C ALA A 11 12.17 3.38 -5.75
N LEU A 12 12.30 2.13 -5.30
CA LEU A 12 12.45 0.98 -6.20
C LEU A 12 11.19 0.79 -7.06
N HIS A 13 10.00 0.94 -6.46
CA HIS A 13 8.74 0.89 -7.20
C HIS A 13 8.67 1.99 -8.28
N MET A 14 8.98 3.24 -7.91
CA MET A 14 9.01 4.35 -8.87
C MET A 14 10.01 4.11 -10.01
N LEU A 15 11.25 3.67 -9.71
CA LEU A 15 12.24 3.36 -10.74
C LEU A 15 11.73 2.29 -11.70
N SER A 16 11.09 1.26 -11.15
CA SER A 16 10.51 0.16 -11.93
C SER A 16 9.37 0.65 -12.83
N GLN A 17 8.49 1.51 -12.33
CA GLN A 17 7.42 2.12 -13.15
C GLN A 17 7.95 3.07 -14.22
N ALA A 18 9.01 3.83 -13.90
CA ALA A 18 9.65 4.77 -14.81
C ALA A 18 10.46 4.04 -15.90
N TYR A 19 10.80 2.77 -15.70
CA TYR A 19 11.46 1.96 -16.71
C TYR A 19 10.50 1.67 -17.88
N ALA A 20 10.44 2.59 -18.83
CA ALA A 20 9.72 2.44 -20.08
C ALA A 20 10.52 1.56 -21.06
N GLU A 21 10.63 0.26 -20.77
CA GLU A 21 11.25 -0.84 -21.55
C GLU A 21 12.64 -0.59 -22.21
N THR A 22 13.24 0.60 -22.13
CA THR A 22 14.35 1.01 -23.01
C THR A 22 15.34 1.99 -22.39
N GLU A 23 15.12 2.50 -21.17
CA GLU A 23 16.10 3.35 -20.49
C GLU A 23 17.13 2.52 -19.70
N GLU A 24 18.24 2.17 -20.37
CA GLU A 24 19.32 1.33 -19.82
C GLU A 24 19.86 1.87 -18.47
N ALA A 25 19.92 3.19 -18.30
CA ALA A 25 20.37 3.81 -17.05
C ALA A 25 19.44 3.50 -15.85
N ILE A 26 18.12 3.50 -16.08
CA ILE A 26 17.13 3.14 -15.06
C ILE A 26 17.23 1.65 -14.74
N LEU A 27 17.33 0.79 -15.75
CA LEU A 27 17.52 -0.65 -15.56
C LEU A 27 18.77 -0.95 -14.73
N ASN A 28 19.91 -0.32 -15.06
CA ASN A 28 21.15 -0.47 -14.30
C ASN A 28 20.96 -0.04 -12.84
N LYS A 29 20.19 1.02 -12.60
CA LYS A 29 19.91 1.48 -11.23
C LYS A 29 19.03 0.51 -10.45
N ILE A 30 17.99 -0.06 -11.08
CA ILE A 30 17.15 -1.10 -10.48
C ILE A 30 18.01 -2.31 -10.12
N ASN A 31 18.86 -2.78 -11.04
CA ASN A 31 19.74 -3.94 -10.81
C ASN A 31 20.74 -3.70 -9.69
N GLU A 32 21.38 -2.52 -9.65
CA GLU A 32 22.27 -2.12 -8.55
C GLU A 32 21.53 -2.12 -7.20
N PHE A 33 20.31 -1.57 -7.17
CA PHE A 33 19.48 -1.49 -5.97
C PHE A 33 19.13 -2.89 -5.44
N VAL A 34 18.64 -3.78 -6.33
CA VAL A 34 18.27 -5.15 -5.99
C VAL A 34 19.48 -5.97 -5.55
N SER A 35 20.64 -5.79 -6.21
CA SER A 35 21.89 -6.43 -5.80
C SER A 35 22.27 -6.07 -4.36
N GLY A 36 22.17 -4.78 -4.00
CA GLY A 36 22.43 -4.33 -2.63
C GLY A 36 21.46 -4.92 -1.60
N LEU A 37 20.17 -5.06 -1.95
CA LEU A 37 19.18 -5.74 -1.11
C LEU A 37 19.50 -7.24 -0.96
N LYS A 38 19.99 -7.88 -2.02
CA LYS A 38 20.42 -9.28 -1.99
C LYS A 38 21.60 -9.50 -1.06
N GLU A 39 22.62 -8.64 -1.13
CA GLU A 39 23.76 -8.66 -0.19
C GLU A 39 23.32 -8.51 1.27
N CYS A 40 22.34 -7.63 1.51
CA CYS A 40 21.74 -7.46 2.83
C CYS A 40 21.04 -8.73 3.29
N ARG A 41 20.16 -9.33 2.47
CA ARG A 41 19.48 -10.59 2.80
C ARG A 41 20.50 -11.71 3.11
N ASP A 42 21.54 -11.86 2.31
CA ASP A 42 22.55 -12.92 2.47
C ASP A 42 23.29 -12.77 3.78
N SER A 43 23.68 -11.53 4.08
CA SER A 43 24.31 -11.19 5.35
C SER A 43 23.38 -11.51 6.52
N LEU A 44 22.09 -11.13 6.46
CA LEU A 44 21.12 -11.39 7.53
C LEU A 44 20.91 -12.91 7.74
N ARG A 45 20.79 -13.67 6.64
CA ARG A 45 20.63 -15.14 6.66
C ARG A 45 21.79 -15.85 7.37
N GLU A 46 23.01 -15.34 7.22
CA GLU A 46 24.22 -15.91 7.82
C GLU A 46 24.48 -15.46 9.25
N MET A 47 23.83 -14.38 9.71
CA MET A 47 24.04 -13.87 11.07
C MET A 47 23.67 -14.92 12.11
N LYS A 48 24.58 -15.12 13.07
CA LYS A 48 24.38 -16.00 14.23
C LYS A 48 24.47 -15.24 15.54
N TYR A 49 23.67 -15.65 16.51
CA TYR A 49 23.75 -15.21 17.90
C TYR A 49 23.73 -16.45 18.79
N ASN A 50 24.75 -16.60 19.66
CA ASN A 50 24.94 -17.79 20.50
C ASN A 50 24.87 -19.12 19.73
N GLY A 51 25.50 -19.17 18.56
CA GLY A 51 25.59 -20.37 17.71
C GLY A 51 24.32 -20.72 16.92
N LYS A 52 23.24 -19.94 17.04
CA LYS A 52 21.98 -20.13 16.30
C LYS A 52 21.76 -19.01 15.29
N ALA A 53 20.97 -19.27 14.26
CA ALA A 53 20.53 -18.21 13.34
C ALA A 53 19.91 -17.06 14.13
N ARG A 54 20.32 -15.83 13.81
CA ARG A 54 19.86 -14.63 14.52
C ARG A 54 18.40 -14.30 14.22
N TYR A 55 17.95 -14.57 13.00
CA TYR A 55 16.59 -14.28 12.52
C TYR A 55 15.81 -15.56 12.31
N SER A 56 14.48 -15.46 12.41
CA SER A 56 13.60 -16.62 12.43
C SER A 56 13.44 -17.36 11.09
N HIS A 57 13.78 -16.72 9.97
CA HIS A 57 13.65 -17.27 8.62
C HIS A 57 14.75 -16.73 7.68
N PRO A 58 15.27 -17.54 6.75
CA PRO A 58 16.30 -17.11 5.78
C PRO A 58 15.82 -16.05 4.78
N GLY A 59 14.50 -15.93 4.58
CA GLY A 59 13.89 -14.93 3.69
C GLY A 59 13.65 -13.56 4.33
N PHE A 60 14.02 -13.36 5.59
CA PHE A 60 13.82 -12.08 6.27
C PHE A 60 14.67 -10.97 5.63
N LEU A 61 14.02 -9.87 5.23
CA LEU A 61 14.68 -8.69 4.68
C LEU A 61 13.94 -7.40 5.11
N ALA A 62 14.48 -6.72 6.12
CA ALA A 62 13.99 -5.41 6.54
C ALA A 62 15.15 -4.48 6.91
N ALA A 63 14.88 -3.17 6.94
CA ALA A 63 15.88 -2.16 7.36
C ALA A 63 16.13 -2.14 8.88
N TYR A 64 15.52 -3.06 9.63
CA TYR A 64 15.74 -3.34 11.05
C TYR A 64 15.63 -4.85 11.30
N GLY A 65 16.06 -5.31 12.49
CA GLY A 65 15.78 -6.68 12.89
C GLY A 65 14.31 -6.92 13.24
N GLU A 66 13.94 -8.19 13.46
CA GLU A 66 12.57 -8.66 13.74
C GLU A 66 11.89 -8.10 15.00
N TRP A 67 12.56 -7.23 15.77
CA TRP A 67 12.12 -6.79 17.09
C TRP A 67 10.83 -5.95 17.03
N GLN A 68 10.61 -5.11 16.01
CA GLN A 68 9.36 -4.34 15.90
C GLN A 68 8.17 -5.24 15.63
N PHE A 69 8.35 -6.24 14.77
CA PHE A 69 7.33 -7.25 14.50
C PHE A 69 6.99 -8.06 15.76
N LYS A 70 8.02 -8.46 16.52
CA LYS A 70 7.84 -9.15 17.80
C LYS A 70 7.13 -8.26 18.84
N ALA A 71 7.53 -7.00 18.95
CA ALA A 71 6.91 -6.05 19.86
C ALA A 71 5.43 -5.81 19.49
N LEU A 72 5.09 -5.77 18.20
CA LEU A 72 3.70 -5.70 17.74
C LEU A 72 2.91 -6.97 18.11
N GLU A 73 3.50 -8.16 18.00
CA GLU A 73 2.88 -9.41 18.46
C GLU A 73 2.58 -9.41 19.97
N GLU A 74 3.33 -8.59 20.73
CA GLU A 74 3.13 -8.30 22.16
C GLU A 74 2.33 -7.00 22.41
N TYR A 75 1.71 -6.46 21.35
CA TYR A 75 0.82 -5.29 21.33
C TYR A 75 1.47 -3.95 21.70
N ALA A 76 2.78 -3.78 21.43
CA ALA A 76 3.46 -2.51 21.63
C ALA A 76 2.76 -1.38 20.83
N PRO A 77 2.47 -0.23 21.46
CA PRO A 77 1.75 0.87 20.82
C PRO A 77 2.66 1.70 19.91
N TYR A 78 2.04 2.57 19.11
CA TYR A 78 2.76 3.62 18.42
C TYR A 78 3.54 4.51 19.40
N GLY A 79 4.79 4.82 19.03
CA GLY A 79 5.76 5.52 19.88
C GLY A 79 6.84 4.58 20.43
N GLU A 80 6.50 3.30 20.69
CA GLU A 80 7.46 2.23 20.97
C GLU A 80 7.91 1.53 19.68
N ILE A 81 6.94 1.30 18.78
CA ILE A 81 7.14 0.83 17.42
C ILE A 81 6.53 1.81 16.42
N TRP A 82 6.84 1.64 15.12
CA TRP A 82 6.19 2.39 14.06
C TRP A 82 5.97 1.52 12.82
N ALA A 83 4.73 1.08 12.62
CA ALA A 83 4.21 0.46 11.39
C ALA A 83 5.20 -0.52 10.71
N PRO A 84 5.61 -1.61 11.39
CA PRO A 84 6.65 -2.47 10.86
C PRO A 84 6.23 -3.18 9.56
N TRP A 85 4.98 -3.62 9.49
CA TRP A 85 4.43 -4.24 8.30
C TRP A 85 4.18 -3.25 7.15
N TYR A 86 3.88 -1.98 7.43
CA TYR A 86 3.83 -0.92 6.40
C TYR A 86 5.18 -0.78 5.68
N THR A 87 6.28 -0.84 6.44
CA THR A 87 7.63 -0.72 5.89
C THR A 87 7.95 -1.93 5.02
N GLU A 88 7.66 -3.13 5.52
CA GLU A 88 7.84 -4.39 4.79
C GLU A 88 7.06 -4.38 3.47
N HIS A 89 5.81 -3.91 3.50
CA HIS A 89 4.97 -3.76 2.32
C HIS A 89 5.66 -2.92 1.24
N LYS A 90 6.28 -1.78 1.58
CA LYS A 90 6.94 -0.97 0.53
C LYS A 90 8.10 -1.69 -0.12
N ILE A 91 8.88 -2.43 0.67
CA ILE A 91 10.01 -3.21 0.16
C ILE A 91 9.48 -4.31 -0.76
N LEU A 92 8.46 -5.05 -0.31
CA LEU A 92 7.83 -6.11 -1.08
C LEU A 92 7.25 -5.60 -2.40
N ALA A 93 6.44 -4.53 -2.36
CA ALA A 93 5.85 -3.93 -3.56
C ALA A 93 6.92 -3.43 -4.54
N GLY A 94 8.01 -2.81 -4.06
CA GLY A 94 9.11 -2.39 -4.91
C GLY A 94 9.83 -3.56 -5.59
N LEU A 95 10.05 -4.67 -4.87
CA LEU A 95 10.67 -5.88 -5.43
C LEU A 95 9.78 -6.56 -6.49
N ILE A 96 8.47 -6.64 -6.22
CA ILE A 96 7.50 -7.15 -7.20
C ILE A 96 7.53 -6.29 -8.47
N ALA A 97 7.48 -4.97 -8.34
CA ALA A 97 7.55 -4.07 -9.48
C ALA A 97 8.87 -4.21 -10.26
N ALA A 98 10.01 -4.38 -9.58
CA ALA A 98 11.29 -4.61 -10.25
C ALA A 98 11.32 -5.92 -11.06
N TYR A 99 10.58 -6.94 -10.62
CA TYR A 99 10.39 -8.15 -11.41
C TYR A 99 9.45 -7.92 -12.59
N GLU A 100 8.27 -7.35 -12.36
CA GLU A 100 7.23 -7.19 -13.38
C GLU A 100 7.65 -6.25 -14.51
N PHE A 101 8.24 -5.11 -14.19
CA PHE A 101 8.61 -4.09 -15.18
C PHE A 101 10.00 -4.28 -15.77
N ALA A 102 10.96 -4.78 -14.98
CA ALA A 102 12.37 -4.88 -15.39
C ALA A 102 12.89 -6.31 -15.52
N GLY A 103 12.05 -7.34 -15.26
CA GLY A 103 12.41 -8.75 -15.42
C GLY A 103 13.49 -9.23 -14.44
N ASN A 104 13.73 -8.52 -13.34
CA ASN A 104 14.81 -8.84 -12.41
C ASN A 104 14.46 -10.08 -11.56
N ALA A 105 15.08 -11.22 -11.88
CA ALA A 105 14.82 -12.49 -11.19
C ALA A 105 15.29 -12.50 -9.72
N ASP A 106 16.35 -11.75 -9.37
CA ASP A 106 16.78 -11.61 -7.98
C ASP A 106 15.74 -10.84 -7.15
N ALA A 107 15.03 -9.89 -7.76
CA ALA A 107 13.94 -9.19 -7.08
C ALA A 107 12.79 -10.14 -6.72
N LEU A 108 12.44 -11.07 -7.61
CA LEU A 108 11.44 -12.11 -7.34
C LEU A 108 11.91 -13.07 -6.22
N ASP A 109 13.17 -13.55 -6.26
CA ASP A 109 13.77 -14.39 -5.19
C ASP A 109 13.70 -13.71 -3.81
N LEU A 110 13.96 -12.40 -3.77
CA LEU A 110 13.83 -11.62 -2.54
C LEU A 110 12.37 -11.47 -2.09
N ALA A 111 11.45 -11.19 -3.01
CA ALA A 111 10.03 -11.04 -2.71
C ALA A 111 9.41 -12.36 -2.20
N GLU A 112 9.73 -13.49 -2.85
CA GLU A 112 9.31 -14.83 -2.40
C GLU A 112 9.87 -15.14 -0.99
N GLY A 113 11.12 -14.78 -0.72
CA GLY A 113 11.73 -14.89 0.61
C GLY A 113 10.95 -14.12 1.69
N ILE A 114 10.55 -12.88 1.40
CA ILE A 114 9.70 -12.06 2.29
C ILE A 114 8.33 -12.72 2.47
N GLY A 115 7.71 -13.22 1.40
CA GLY A 115 6.42 -13.92 1.45
C GLY A 115 6.45 -15.15 2.36
N HIS A 116 7.46 -16.02 2.22
CA HIS A 116 7.64 -17.20 3.07
C HIS A 116 7.92 -16.83 4.52
N TRP A 117 8.75 -15.79 4.77
CA TRP A 117 8.96 -15.29 6.12
C TRP A 117 7.66 -14.76 6.74
N THR A 118 6.88 -14.00 5.97
CA THR A 118 5.59 -13.45 6.40
C THR A 118 4.64 -14.57 6.81
N TYR A 119 4.49 -15.60 5.97
CA TYR A 119 3.70 -16.79 6.28
C TYR A 119 4.22 -17.49 7.54
N ALA A 120 5.51 -17.85 7.60
CA ALA A 120 6.10 -18.58 8.72
C ALA A 120 6.05 -17.83 10.06
N ARG A 121 6.00 -16.50 10.02
CA ARG A 121 5.88 -15.65 11.19
C ARG A 121 4.43 -15.56 11.67
N LEU A 122 3.52 -15.13 10.79
CA LEU A 122 2.12 -14.88 11.16
C LEU A 122 1.33 -16.17 11.38
N SER A 123 1.74 -17.30 10.80
CA SER A 123 1.11 -18.61 11.04
C SER A 123 1.23 -19.09 12.50
N LYS A 124 2.09 -18.46 13.30
CA LYS A 124 2.26 -18.73 14.74
C LYS A 124 1.32 -17.90 15.61
N CYS A 125 0.70 -16.87 15.05
CA CYS A 125 -0.24 -16.02 15.76
C CYS A 125 -1.65 -16.64 15.74
N THR A 126 -2.39 -16.44 16.83
CA THR A 126 -3.82 -16.79 16.83
C THR A 126 -4.62 -15.74 16.08
N LYS A 127 -5.78 -16.12 15.52
CA LYS A 127 -6.69 -15.15 14.86
C LYS A 127 -7.01 -13.95 15.76
N THR A 128 -7.29 -14.17 17.05
CA THR A 128 -7.54 -13.11 18.02
C THR A 128 -6.34 -12.18 18.22
N GLN A 129 -5.12 -12.72 18.20
CA GLN A 129 -3.90 -11.92 18.29
C GLN A 129 -3.73 -11.04 17.05
N LEU A 130 -3.92 -11.61 15.85
CA LEU A 130 -3.86 -10.85 14.59
C LEU A 130 -4.86 -9.69 14.59
N GLN A 131 -6.13 -9.94 14.92
CA GLN A 131 -7.14 -8.88 15.00
C GLN A 131 -6.73 -7.74 15.95
N LYS A 132 -6.20 -8.10 17.13
CA LYS A 132 -5.70 -7.10 18.10
C LYS A 132 -4.49 -6.32 17.60
N MET A 133 -3.58 -6.96 16.86
CA MET A 133 -2.43 -6.28 16.28
C MET A 133 -2.88 -5.20 15.29
N TRP A 134 -3.81 -5.53 14.40
CA TRP A 134 -4.27 -4.63 13.33
C TRP A 134 -5.14 -3.47 13.83
N ASP A 135 -5.79 -3.63 14.98
CA ASP A 135 -6.54 -2.57 15.67
C ASP A 135 -5.64 -1.50 16.33
N ILE A 136 -4.32 -1.72 16.44
CA ILE A 136 -3.40 -0.76 17.06
C ILE A 136 -3.19 0.43 16.11
N TYR A 137 -3.54 1.63 16.58
CA TYR A 137 -3.32 2.90 15.88
C TYR A 137 -1.84 3.07 15.50
N ILE A 138 -1.55 3.18 14.20
CA ILE A 138 -0.23 3.30 13.54
C ILE A 138 0.74 2.13 13.82
N GLY A 139 0.85 1.63 15.05
CA GLY A 139 1.69 0.47 15.37
C GLY A 139 1.27 -0.80 14.61
N GLY A 140 -0.04 -0.98 14.42
CA GLY A 140 -0.65 -2.08 13.67
C GLY A 140 -0.78 -1.84 12.16
N GLU A 141 -0.34 -0.68 11.66
CA GLU A 141 -0.44 -0.36 10.24
C GLU A 141 0.45 -1.28 9.41
N TYR A 142 -0.18 -1.98 8.46
CA TYR A 142 0.49 -2.89 7.52
C TYR A 142 0.48 -2.37 6.08
N GLY A 143 -0.09 -1.18 5.82
CA GLY A 143 -0.36 -0.71 4.48
C GLY A 143 -1.16 -1.75 3.68
N GLY A 144 -0.70 -2.10 2.47
CA GLY A 144 -1.29 -3.11 1.61
C GLY A 144 -0.46 -4.40 1.57
N MET A 145 0.03 -4.91 2.72
CA MET A 145 0.68 -6.22 2.76
C MET A 145 -0.18 -7.32 2.13
N ASN A 146 -1.49 -7.32 2.39
CA ASN A 146 -2.43 -8.22 1.73
C ASN A 146 -2.44 -8.04 0.22
N ASP A 147 -2.50 -6.79 -0.28
CA ASP A 147 -2.47 -6.52 -1.72
C ASP A 147 -1.20 -7.01 -2.41
N SER A 148 -0.05 -6.87 -1.75
CA SER A 148 1.25 -7.20 -2.34
C SER A 148 1.53 -8.70 -2.27
N LEU A 149 0.95 -9.41 -1.30
CA LEU A 149 1.00 -10.86 -1.22
C LEU A 149 0.13 -11.52 -2.30
N VAL A 150 -0.99 -10.90 -2.68
CA VAL A 150 -1.78 -11.33 -3.85
C VAL A 150 -1.00 -11.09 -5.14
N ASP A 151 -0.34 -9.94 -5.32
CA ASP A 151 0.52 -9.71 -6.48
C ASP A 151 1.66 -10.74 -6.53
N LEU A 152 2.33 -10.97 -5.40
CA LEU A 152 3.39 -11.97 -5.30
C LEU A 152 2.89 -13.37 -5.68
N TYR A 153 1.71 -13.78 -5.22
CA TYR A 153 1.09 -15.05 -5.61
C TYR A 153 0.95 -15.17 -7.13
N ASN A 154 0.47 -14.11 -7.77
CA ASN A 154 0.20 -14.09 -9.21
C ASN A 154 1.48 -14.17 -10.05
N VAL A 155 2.56 -13.51 -9.63
CA VAL A 155 3.82 -13.47 -10.38
C VAL A 155 4.80 -14.59 -10.01
N SER A 156 4.64 -15.19 -8.82
CA SER A 156 5.56 -16.21 -8.30
C SER A 156 5.50 -17.51 -9.09
N LYS A 157 6.69 -18.10 -9.21
CA LYS A 157 6.91 -19.43 -9.80
C LYS A 157 7.28 -20.46 -8.74
N ASP A 158 7.27 -20.09 -7.47
CA ASP A 158 7.55 -21.00 -6.37
C ASP A 158 6.44 -22.05 -6.23
N LYS A 159 6.83 -23.29 -5.96
CA LYS A 159 5.91 -24.42 -5.77
C LYS A 159 5.01 -24.24 -4.54
N ASP A 160 5.47 -23.49 -3.56
CA ASP A 160 4.81 -23.21 -2.28
C ASP A 160 4.12 -21.83 -2.29
N ARG A 161 3.97 -21.18 -3.46
CA ARG A 161 3.35 -19.85 -3.61
C ARG A 161 1.97 -19.69 -2.96
N SER A 162 1.23 -20.79 -2.77
CA SER A 162 -0.05 -20.79 -2.02
C SER A 162 0.09 -20.25 -0.59
N GLU A 163 1.30 -20.28 -0.01
CA GLU A 163 1.63 -19.65 1.26
C GLU A 163 1.40 -18.13 1.23
N PHE A 164 1.57 -17.48 0.07
CA PHE A 164 1.40 -16.03 -0.05
C PHE A 164 -0.07 -15.62 0.05
N LEU A 165 -1.00 -16.38 -0.56
CA LEU A 165 -2.44 -16.14 -0.35
C LEU A 165 -2.87 -16.42 1.10
N LYS A 166 -2.34 -17.50 1.72
CA LYS A 166 -2.59 -17.77 3.14
C LYS A 166 -2.06 -16.64 4.03
N ALA A 167 -0.89 -16.09 3.69
CA ALA A 167 -0.30 -14.96 4.37
C ALA A 167 -1.13 -13.68 4.20
N SER A 168 -1.68 -13.44 3.00
CA SER A 168 -2.59 -12.31 2.74
C SER A 168 -3.76 -12.31 3.73
N ALA A 169 -4.41 -13.46 3.91
CA ALA A 169 -5.54 -13.63 4.81
C ALA A 169 -5.20 -13.40 6.30
N PHE A 170 -3.92 -13.48 6.72
CA PHE A 170 -3.53 -13.13 8.10
C PHE A 170 -3.65 -11.63 8.39
N PHE A 171 -3.71 -10.78 7.36
CA PHE A 171 -3.91 -9.34 7.49
C PHE A 171 -5.39 -8.91 7.48
N ASP A 172 -6.33 -9.85 7.37
CA ASP A 172 -7.75 -9.52 7.42
C ASP A 172 -8.12 -8.79 8.70
N THR A 173 -8.85 -7.69 8.57
CA THR A 173 -9.46 -6.96 9.68
C THR A 173 -10.96 -7.27 9.66
N ASP A 174 -11.37 -8.36 10.30
CA ASP A 174 -12.77 -8.87 10.25
C ASP A 174 -13.78 -7.78 10.65
N LYS A 175 -13.42 -6.98 11.65
CA LYS A 175 -14.25 -5.85 12.09
C LYS A 175 -14.53 -4.87 10.94
N LEU A 176 -13.54 -4.53 10.12
CA LEU A 176 -13.73 -3.63 8.97
C LEU A 176 -14.50 -4.34 7.86
N ILE A 177 -14.09 -5.56 7.51
CA ILE A 177 -14.71 -6.34 6.43
C ILE A 177 -16.21 -6.53 6.70
N ASP A 178 -16.56 -7.04 7.88
CA ASP A 178 -17.94 -7.42 8.19
C ASP A 178 -18.84 -6.20 8.40
N ASN A 179 -18.35 -5.13 9.06
CA ASN A 179 -19.15 -3.92 9.25
C ASN A 179 -19.36 -3.17 7.92
N CYS A 180 -18.31 -3.02 7.10
CA CYS A 180 -18.45 -2.37 5.80
C CYS A 180 -19.40 -3.16 4.90
N GLY A 181 -19.25 -4.50 4.85
CA GLY A 181 -20.15 -5.36 4.08
C GLY A 181 -21.60 -5.40 4.57
N ALA A 182 -21.83 -5.12 5.85
CA ALA A 182 -23.16 -4.99 6.44
C ALA A 182 -23.74 -3.57 6.35
N GLY A 183 -23.01 -2.60 5.78
CA GLY A 183 -23.43 -1.19 5.71
C GLY A 183 -23.39 -0.46 7.05
N VAL A 184 -22.64 -0.96 8.03
CA VAL A 184 -22.44 -0.33 9.34
C VAL A 184 -21.20 0.56 9.27
N ASP A 185 -21.41 1.87 9.18
CA ASP A 185 -20.30 2.83 9.11
C ASP A 185 -19.57 2.95 10.46
N ILE A 186 -18.33 2.47 10.48
CA ILE A 186 -17.43 2.51 11.62
C ILE A 186 -16.17 3.36 11.36
N LEU A 187 -16.16 4.17 10.30
CA LEU A 187 -14.95 4.89 9.84
C LEU A 187 -14.63 6.14 10.66
N ASN A 188 -15.59 6.67 11.40
CA ASN A 188 -15.39 7.87 12.22
C ASN A 188 -14.21 7.68 13.19
N ASN A 189 -13.29 8.65 13.20
CA ASN A 189 -12.07 8.65 14.01
C ASN A 189 -11.12 7.47 13.73
N LEU A 190 -11.19 6.85 12.54
CA LEU A 190 -10.16 5.95 12.08
C LEU A 190 -9.13 6.70 11.22
N HIS A 191 -7.88 6.24 11.27
CA HIS A 191 -6.78 6.79 10.48
C HIS A 191 -6.93 6.40 9.02
N ALA A 192 -7.15 7.37 8.14
CA ALA A 192 -7.59 7.16 6.78
C ALA A 192 -6.63 6.23 6.03
N ASN A 193 -5.36 6.63 5.92
CA ASN A 193 -4.38 5.89 5.14
C ASN A 193 -3.89 4.59 5.79
N GLN A 194 -4.20 4.35 7.07
CA GLN A 194 -3.92 3.04 7.70
C GLN A 194 -4.87 1.97 7.15
N HIS A 195 -6.10 2.38 6.82
CA HIS A 195 -7.17 1.45 6.45
C HIS A 195 -7.47 1.39 4.95
N ILE A 196 -7.31 2.48 4.18
CA ILE A 196 -7.58 2.44 2.72
C ILE A 196 -6.79 1.33 2.00
N PRO A 197 -5.46 1.15 2.23
CA PRO A 197 -4.69 0.11 1.54
C PRO A 197 -5.18 -1.31 1.81
N GLN A 198 -5.80 -1.56 2.97
CA GLN A 198 -6.37 -2.88 3.30
C GLN A 198 -7.46 -3.26 2.30
N PHE A 199 -8.29 -2.29 1.91
CA PHE A 199 -9.36 -2.47 0.94
C PHE A 199 -8.87 -2.63 -0.51
N VAL A 200 -7.64 -2.21 -0.82
CA VAL A 200 -7.01 -2.56 -2.10
C VAL A 200 -6.77 -4.07 -2.14
N GLY A 201 -6.24 -4.65 -1.06
CA GLY A 201 -6.05 -6.11 -0.99
C GLY A 201 -7.36 -6.87 -1.02
N TYR A 202 -8.38 -6.44 -0.26
CA TYR A 202 -9.71 -7.06 -0.32
C TYR A 202 -10.33 -6.98 -1.72
N ALA A 203 -10.12 -5.90 -2.46
CA ALA A 203 -10.58 -5.78 -3.84
C ALA A 203 -9.86 -6.77 -4.78
N LYS A 204 -8.56 -7.00 -4.57
CA LYS A 204 -7.82 -8.05 -5.30
C LYS A 204 -8.29 -9.45 -4.93
N ASP A 205 -8.47 -9.74 -3.65
CA ASP A 205 -9.00 -11.03 -3.18
C ASP A 205 -10.38 -11.31 -3.78
N ALA A 206 -11.26 -10.29 -3.86
CA ALA A 206 -12.55 -10.41 -4.52
C ALA A 206 -12.46 -10.72 -6.03
N ALA A 207 -11.40 -10.25 -6.70
CA ALA A 207 -11.15 -10.46 -8.12
C ALA A 207 -10.46 -11.81 -8.44
N MET A 208 -10.05 -12.58 -7.44
CA MET A 208 -9.41 -13.88 -7.64
C MET A 208 -10.36 -14.94 -8.24
N GLY A 209 -9.78 -15.98 -8.82
CA GLY A 209 -10.54 -17.10 -9.41
C GLY A 209 -11.02 -18.12 -8.36
N ASP A 210 -12.02 -18.94 -8.74
CA ASP A 210 -12.60 -20.00 -7.91
C ASP A 210 -11.59 -21.06 -7.42
N ALA A 211 -10.48 -21.22 -8.15
CA ALA A 211 -9.41 -22.15 -7.77
C ALA A 211 -8.54 -21.63 -6.61
N ASP A 212 -8.55 -20.31 -6.37
CA ASP A 212 -7.66 -19.63 -5.43
C ASP A 212 -8.39 -19.23 -4.15
N ILE A 213 -9.59 -18.64 -4.28
CA ILE A 213 -10.43 -18.19 -3.16
C ILE A 213 -11.87 -18.63 -3.41
N ASP A 214 -12.51 -19.20 -2.38
CA ASP A 214 -13.89 -19.67 -2.48
C ASP A 214 -14.88 -18.53 -2.75
N ALA A 215 -15.98 -18.84 -3.44
CA ALA A 215 -16.96 -17.84 -3.88
C ALA A 215 -17.58 -17.04 -2.73
N ASP A 216 -17.78 -17.66 -1.56
CA ASP A 216 -18.37 -16.98 -0.40
C ASP A 216 -17.39 -15.96 0.21
N ALA A 217 -16.11 -16.32 0.31
CA ALA A 217 -15.05 -15.41 0.73
C ALA A 217 -14.88 -14.25 -0.26
N ARG A 218 -14.85 -14.51 -1.57
CA ARG A 218 -14.79 -13.45 -2.59
C ARG A 218 -15.99 -12.51 -2.50
N ALA A 219 -17.19 -13.04 -2.33
CA ALA A 219 -18.40 -12.24 -2.14
C ALA A 219 -18.36 -11.42 -0.84
N ARG A 220 -17.76 -11.95 0.24
CA ARG A 220 -17.53 -11.21 1.49
C ARG A 220 -16.59 -10.03 1.29
N TYR A 221 -15.47 -10.23 0.62
CA TYR A 221 -14.53 -9.14 0.31
C TYR A 221 -15.17 -8.08 -0.60
N LEU A 222 -15.85 -8.49 -1.66
CA LEU A 222 -16.51 -7.55 -2.58
C LEU A 222 -17.51 -6.64 -1.85
N LYS A 223 -18.41 -7.23 -1.05
CA LYS A 223 -19.38 -6.46 -0.25
C LYS A 223 -18.68 -5.47 0.69
N ALA A 224 -17.58 -5.89 1.32
CA ALA A 224 -16.81 -5.00 2.18
C ALA A 224 -16.25 -3.80 1.42
N VAL A 225 -15.66 -4.02 0.24
CA VAL A 225 -15.09 -2.96 -0.59
C VAL A 225 -16.18 -2.02 -1.14
N GLU A 226 -17.31 -2.56 -1.59
CA GLU A 226 -18.47 -1.76 -2.03
C GLU A 226 -19.02 -0.89 -0.89
N GLY A 227 -19.22 -1.48 0.29
CA GLY A 227 -19.73 -0.76 1.45
C GLY A 227 -18.75 0.32 1.91
N TYR A 228 -17.46 0.00 1.96
CA TYR A 228 -16.40 0.93 2.30
C TYR A 228 -16.31 2.11 1.32
N TRP A 229 -16.38 1.83 0.02
CA TRP A 229 -16.47 2.86 -1.01
C TRP A 229 -17.67 3.79 -0.78
N GLY A 230 -18.86 3.23 -0.57
CA GLY A 230 -20.08 3.99 -0.34
C GLY A 230 -20.05 4.85 0.93
N MET A 231 -19.27 4.49 1.94
CA MET A 231 -19.07 5.28 3.15
C MET A 231 -18.19 6.52 2.90
N ILE A 232 -17.30 6.48 1.90
CA ILE A 232 -16.35 7.57 1.61
C ILE A 232 -16.81 8.43 0.43
N VAL A 233 -17.31 7.82 -0.63
CA VAL A 233 -17.64 8.50 -1.89
C VAL A 233 -19.16 8.54 -2.06
N PRO A 234 -19.80 9.74 -2.08
CA PRO A 234 -19.23 11.07 -1.93
C PRO A 234 -19.18 11.58 -0.46
N GLY A 235 -19.59 10.77 0.52
CA GLY A 235 -19.91 11.23 1.88
C GLY A 235 -18.76 11.89 2.66
N ARG A 236 -17.51 11.55 2.39
CA ARG A 236 -16.32 11.99 3.15
C ARG A 236 -15.25 12.65 2.27
N MET A 237 -15.55 12.87 0.99
CA MET A 237 -14.58 13.45 0.05
C MET A 237 -14.77 14.96 -0.11
N TYR A 238 -13.67 15.69 -0.25
CA TYR A 238 -13.66 17.08 -0.70
C TYR A 238 -13.85 17.15 -2.22
N ALA A 239 -14.15 18.35 -2.76
CA ALA A 239 -14.45 18.55 -4.18
C ALA A 239 -13.34 18.07 -5.14
N HIS A 240 -12.09 18.05 -4.68
CA HIS A 240 -10.93 17.60 -5.45
C HIS A 240 -10.67 16.08 -5.34
N GLY A 241 -11.49 15.30 -4.62
CA GLY A 241 -11.35 13.84 -4.52
C GLY A 241 -10.69 13.30 -3.25
N GLY A 242 -9.97 14.15 -2.50
CA GLY A 242 -9.33 13.76 -1.25
C GLY A 242 -10.31 13.56 -0.09
N THR A 243 -9.86 12.93 1.00
CA THR A 243 -10.67 12.64 2.18
C THR A 243 -9.86 12.81 3.47
N GLY A 244 -10.55 13.10 4.58
CA GLY A 244 -9.99 13.14 5.93
C GLY A 244 -9.39 14.49 6.35
N GLU A 245 -9.33 14.71 7.66
CA GLU A 245 -8.72 15.86 8.33
C GLU A 245 -7.80 15.34 9.44
N GLY A 246 -6.58 15.86 9.52
CA GLY A 246 -5.58 15.41 10.48
C GLY A 246 -5.22 13.92 10.33
N GLU A 247 -5.31 13.38 9.12
CA GLU A 247 -5.15 11.93 8.79
C GLU A 247 -6.31 11.04 9.24
N MET A 248 -7.40 11.63 9.78
CA MET A 248 -8.55 10.92 10.33
C MET A 248 -9.83 11.19 9.52
N TRP A 249 -10.76 10.23 9.49
CA TRP A 249 -12.10 10.52 8.99
C TRP A 249 -12.99 11.15 10.08
N GLY A 250 -13.65 12.28 9.76
CA GLY A 250 -14.72 12.87 10.58
C GLY A 250 -16.04 12.12 10.42
N PRO A 251 -17.23 12.73 10.54
CA PRO A 251 -18.51 12.09 10.20
C PRO A 251 -18.85 12.11 8.69
N ALA A 252 -19.69 11.17 8.23
CA ALA A 252 -20.15 11.15 6.84
C ALA A 252 -21.11 12.32 6.55
N HIS A 253 -21.09 12.80 5.31
CA HIS A 253 -21.89 13.91 4.77
C HIS A 253 -21.68 15.27 5.47
N THR A 254 -20.65 15.39 6.30
CA THR A 254 -20.31 16.62 7.02
C THR A 254 -18.92 17.15 6.67
N VAL A 255 -18.35 16.74 5.53
CA VAL A 255 -16.96 17.05 5.13
C VAL A 255 -16.64 18.56 5.15
N ALA A 256 -17.63 19.43 4.92
CA ALA A 256 -17.47 20.89 5.05
C ALA A 256 -17.24 21.35 6.50
N GLY A 257 -17.82 20.67 7.47
CA GLY A 257 -17.59 20.88 8.90
C GLY A 257 -16.25 20.30 9.38
N ASP A 258 -15.68 19.35 8.63
CA ASP A 258 -14.36 18.77 8.87
C ASP A 258 -13.25 19.48 8.08
N ILE A 259 -13.48 20.72 7.61
CA ILE A 259 -12.40 21.53 7.04
C ILE A 259 -11.57 22.09 8.21
N GLY A 260 -10.41 21.47 8.42
CA GLY A 260 -9.45 21.85 9.45
C GLY A 260 -8.19 22.47 8.89
N LYS A 261 -7.09 22.34 9.63
CA LYS A 261 -5.78 22.89 9.21
C LYS A 261 -5.03 21.95 8.28
N ARG A 262 -5.24 20.63 8.43
CA ARG A 262 -4.50 19.59 7.72
C ARG A 262 -5.52 18.69 7.03
N ASN A 263 -5.90 19.03 5.81
CA ASN A 263 -6.95 18.30 5.08
C ASN A 263 -6.35 17.36 4.05
N ALA A 264 -7.09 16.32 3.73
CA ALA A 264 -6.93 15.50 2.54
C ALA A 264 -5.49 15.05 2.30
N GLU A 265 -5.03 14.08 3.08
CA GLU A 265 -3.72 13.47 2.90
C GLU A 265 -3.59 12.85 1.48
N SER A 266 -2.48 13.10 0.79
CA SER A 266 -2.26 12.58 -0.57
C SER A 266 -2.15 11.05 -0.64
N CYS A 267 -1.63 10.38 0.39
CA CYS A 267 -1.63 8.91 0.43
C CYS A 267 -3.05 8.34 0.41
N ALA A 268 -3.98 8.98 1.13
CA ALA A 268 -5.37 8.54 1.16
C ALA A 268 -6.01 8.64 -0.23
N ALA A 269 -5.76 9.74 -0.95
CA ALA A 269 -6.22 9.89 -2.33
C ALA A 269 -5.60 8.83 -3.26
N TYR A 270 -4.29 8.60 -3.16
CA TYR A 270 -3.58 7.59 -3.95
C TYR A 270 -4.15 6.18 -3.76
N ASN A 271 -4.40 5.78 -2.51
CA ASN A 271 -4.93 4.44 -2.24
C ASN A 271 -6.43 4.33 -2.59
N MET A 272 -7.20 5.41 -2.48
CA MET A 272 -8.59 5.41 -2.96
C MET A 272 -8.69 5.29 -4.48
N LEU A 273 -7.73 5.84 -5.24
CA LEU A 273 -7.62 5.59 -6.69
C LEU A 273 -7.42 4.10 -7.00
N LYS A 274 -6.58 3.41 -6.20
CA LYS A 274 -6.41 1.95 -6.33
C LYS A 274 -7.71 1.21 -6.05
N VAL A 275 -8.45 1.56 -4.99
CA VAL A 275 -9.76 0.95 -4.68
C VAL A 275 -10.75 1.17 -5.83
N ALA A 276 -10.87 2.41 -6.34
CA ALA A 276 -11.75 2.73 -7.47
C ALA A 276 -11.43 1.89 -8.70
N ARG A 277 -10.14 1.73 -9.02
CA ARG A 277 -9.67 0.94 -10.16
C ARG A 277 -10.06 -0.54 -10.04
N TYR A 278 -9.84 -1.16 -8.89
CA TYR A 278 -10.19 -2.57 -8.72
C TYR A 278 -11.70 -2.79 -8.67
N LEU A 279 -12.49 -1.88 -8.08
CA LEU A 279 -13.94 -1.95 -8.17
C LEU A 279 -14.43 -1.83 -9.62
N PHE A 280 -13.78 -1.01 -10.44
CA PHE A 280 -14.08 -0.92 -11.88
C PHE A 280 -13.72 -2.21 -12.63
N PHE A 281 -12.63 -2.90 -12.27
CA PHE A 281 -12.30 -4.21 -12.84
C PHE A 281 -13.32 -5.29 -12.53
N ILE A 282 -14.03 -5.18 -11.41
CA ILE A 282 -15.03 -6.19 -11.01
C ILE A 282 -16.42 -5.84 -11.53
N GLU A 283 -16.81 -4.57 -11.47
CA GLU A 283 -18.21 -4.16 -11.68
C GLU A 283 -18.42 -3.24 -12.87
N GLN A 284 -17.35 -2.63 -13.41
CA GLN A 284 -17.38 -1.72 -14.55
C GLN A 284 -18.35 -0.53 -14.42
N LYS A 285 -18.71 -0.11 -13.20
CA LYS A 285 -19.58 1.04 -12.97
C LYS A 285 -18.83 2.35 -13.27
N PRO A 286 -19.38 3.26 -14.12
CA PRO A 286 -18.70 4.52 -14.46
C PRO A 286 -18.36 5.42 -13.26
N ALA A 287 -19.16 5.36 -12.19
CA ALA A 287 -18.95 6.17 -10.99
C ALA A 287 -17.56 5.99 -10.35
N TYR A 288 -16.93 4.81 -10.52
CA TYR A 288 -15.56 4.57 -10.06
C TYR A 288 -14.55 5.40 -10.85
N MET A 289 -14.73 5.50 -12.17
CA MET A 289 -13.87 6.28 -13.04
C MET A 289 -14.17 7.79 -12.97
N ASP A 290 -15.42 8.19 -12.68
CA ASP A 290 -15.75 9.59 -12.37
C ASP A 290 -15.00 10.09 -11.12
N TYR A 291 -14.93 9.26 -10.07
CA TYR A 291 -14.09 9.55 -8.90
C TYR A 291 -12.60 9.52 -9.26
N TYR A 292 -12.17 8.54 -10.05
CA TYR A 292 -10.78 8.39 -10.46
C TYR A 292 -10.29 9.65 -11.18
N GLU A 293 -10.98 10.07 -12.24
CA GLU A 293 -10.69 11.28 -13.02
C GLU A 293 -10.64 12.52 -12.13
N ARG A 294 -11.67 12.72 -11.28
CA ARG A 294 -11.72 13.85 -10.35
C ARG A 294 -10.51 13.89 -9.45
N THR A 295 -10.13 12.76 -8.88
CA THR A 295 -9.07 12.68 -7.86
C THR A 295 -7.68 12.75 -8.48
N ILE A 296 -7.44 12.07 -9.60
CA ILE A 296 -6.13 12.11 -10.27
C ILE A 296 -5.83 13.50 -10.82
N LEU A 297 -6.81 14.18 -11.43
CA LEU A 297 -6.60 15.50 -12.03
C LEU A 297 -6.55 16.63 -10.99
N ASN A 298 -7.41 16.59 -9.97
CA ASN A 298 -7.52 17.71 -9.02
C ASN A 298 -6.68 17.54 -7.75
N HIS A 299 -6.56 16.32 -7.21
CA HIS A 299 -5.76 16.07 -6.01
C HIS A 299 -4.33 15.69 -6.37
N ILE A 300 -4.12 14.60 -7.10
CA ILE A 300 -2.77 14.06 -7.34
C ILE A 300 -1.96 15.00 -8.23
N LEU A 301 -2.44 15.28 -9.45
CA LEU A 301 -1.78 16.22 -10.36
C LEU A 301 -1.77 17.64 -9.79
N GLY A 302 -2.91 18.09 -9.24
CA GLY A 302 -3.00 19.38 -8.58
C GLY A 302 -2.01 19.53 -7.42
N GLY A 303 -1.69 18.46 -6.71
CA GLY A 303 -0.84 18.48 -5.52
C GLY A 303 0.65 18.52 -5.82
N LYS A 304 1.04 18.41 -7.10
CA LYS A 304 2.45 18.47 -7.53
C LYS A 304 2.95 19.92 -7.56
N SER A 305 4.15 20.14 -7.02
CA SER A 305 4.86 21.42 -7.13
C SER A 305 5.34 21.65 -8.56
N ARG A 306 5.21 22.90 -9.00
CA ARG A 306 5.75 23.38 -10.28
C ARG A 306 7.24 23.70 -10.21
N ASP A 307 7.79 23.85 -9.00
CA ASP A 307 9.22 24.17 -8.83
C ASP A 307 10.13 22.98 -9.22
N LEU A 308 9.55 21.78 -9.34
CA LEU A 308 10.20 20.58 -9.88
C LEU A 308 10.49 20.68 -11.39
N ASP A 309 9.82 21.58 -12.12
CA ASP A 309 9.99 21.73 -13.58
C ASP A 309 11.38 22.31 -13.95
N SER A 310 12.17 22.74 -12.96
CA SER A 310 13.53 23.26 -13.11
C SER A 310 14.61 22.19 -13.30
N GLY A 311 14.28 20.89 -13.10
CA GLY A 311 15.24 19.78 -13.23
C GLY A 311 16.30 19.70 -12.13
N THR A 312 16.27 20.61 -11.15
CA THR A 312 17.23 20.67 -10.02
C THR A 312 16.63 20.26 -8.68
N ALA A 313 15.35 19.88 -8.65
CA ALA A 313 14.67 19.61 -7.41
C ALA A 313 15.05 18.22 -6.84
N LEU A 314 15.56 18.24 -5.61
CA LEU A 314 15.98 17.04 -4.85
C LEU A 314 14.84 16.46 -4.01
N THR A 315 13.58 16.79 -4.32
CA THR A 315 12.41 16.46 -3.50
C THR A 315 11.30 15.80 -4.32
N PRO A 316 10.47 14.94 -3.70
CA PRO A 316 9.22 14.45 -4.31
C PRO A 316 8.27 15.56 -4.80
N GLY A 317 8.32 16.73 -4.16
CA GLY A 317 7.58 17.95 -4.53
C GLY A 317 6.08 17.75 -4.70
N ASN A 318 5.45 17.18 -3.69
CA ASN A 318 4.00 17.01 -3.58
C ASN A 318 3.46 17.61 -2.29
N CYS A 319 2.17 17.91 -2.23
CA CYS A 319 1.50 18.17 -0.96
C CYS A 319 1.48 16.91 -0.10
N TYR A 320 1.71 17.06 1.21
CA TYR A 320 1.34 16.01 2.17
C TYR A 320 -0.15 16.12 2.44
N MET A 321 -0.56 17.29 2.94
CA MET A 321 -1.94 17.69 3.16
C MET A 321 -2.36 18.63 2.05
N TYR A 322 -3.46 18.34 1.38
CA TYR A 322 -4.00 19.22 0.36
C TYR A 322 -4.89 20.29 1.01
N PRO A 323 -4.51 21.57 0.98
CA PRO A 323 -5.27 22.60 1.66
C PRO A 323 -6.63 22.86 0.97
N VAL A 324 -7.69 22.94 1.78
CA VAL A 324 -9.08 23.15 1.32
C VAL A 324 -9.59 24.56 1.66
N ASN A 325 -8.97 25.24 2.62
CA ASN A 325 -9.41 26.55 3.09
C ASN A 325 -9.26 27.66 2.02
N PRO A 326 -10.13 28.68 2.03
CA PRO A 326 -9.90 29.88 1.24
C PRO A 326 -8.56 30.54 1.59
N ALA A 327 -7.87 31.04 0.56
CA ALA A 327 -6.60 31.78 0.66
C ALA A 327 -5.41 31.02 1.30
N THR A 328 -5.53 29.70 1.53
CA THR A 328 -4.36 28.89 1.92
C THR A 328 -3.48 28.56 0.72
N GLN A 329 -2.19 28.37 1.00
CA GLN A 329 -1.21 27.98 0.00
C GLN A 329 -0.86 26.50 0.15
N LYS A 330 -0.51 25.86 -0.96
CA LYS A 330 0.03 24.50 -0.95
C LYS A 330 1.36 24.50 -0.25
N GLU A 331 1.51 23.59 0.71
CA GLU A 331 2.75 23.38 1.44
C GLU A 331 3.44 22.13 0.89
N TYR A 332 4.72 22.27 0.58
CA TYR A 332 5.56 21.18 0.11
C TYR A 332 6.59 20.74 1.17
N GLY A 333 6.55 21.35 2.38
CA GLY A 333 7.49 21.09 3.48
C GLY A 333 8.96 21.23 3.07
N ASP A 334 9.85 20.43 3.68
CA ASP A 334 11.23 20.17 3.19
C ASP A 334 11.22 19.23 1.97
N GLY A 335 10.16 19.30 1.15
CA GLY A 335 9.95 18.43 0.01
C GLY A 335 9.31 17.07 0.31
N ASN A 336 8.81 16.84 1.54
CA ASN A 336 8.25 15.56 2.00
C ASN A 336 9.21 14.36 1.95
N ILE A 337 10.53 14.58 1.90
CA ILE A 337 11.54 13.50 1.87
C ILE A 337 11.40 12.60 3.11
N GLY A 338 11.31 11.29 2.89
CA GLY A 338 11.23 10.31 3.97
C GLY A 338 9.86 10.20 4.66
N THR A 339 8.84 10.93 4.20
CA THR A 339 7.44 10.79 4.66
C THR A 339 6.64 9.80 3.81
N CYS A 340 5.49 9.32 4.31
CA CYS A 340 4.58 8.45 3.53
C CYS A 340 4.11 9.12 2.23
N CYS A 341 3.68 10.39 2.29
CA CYS A 341 3.24 11.15 1.13
C CYS A 341 4.38 11.40 0.15
N GLY A 342 5.61 11.64 0.64
CA GLY A 342 6.76 11.78 -0.23
C GLY A 342 7.09 10.49 -0.99
N GLY A 343 6.99 9.34 -0.32
CA GLY A 343 7.15 8.03 -0.97
C GLY A 343 6.07 7.77 -2.01
N THR A 344 4.81 8.00 -1.65
CA THR A 344 3.66 7.86 -2.56
C THR A 344 3.74 8.78 -3.78
N ALA A 345 4.29 9.97 -3.63
CA ALA A 345 4.46 10.90 -4.74
C ALA A 345 5.50 10.48 -5.77
N LEU A 346 6.54 9.73 -5.36
CA LEU A 346 7.47 9.10 -6.30
C LEU A 346 6.70 8.20 -7.28
N GLU A 347 5.75 7.42 -6.78
CA GLU A 347 4.95 6.49 -7.61
C GLU A 347 3.80 7.18 -8.35
N SER A 348 3.21 8.22 -7.77
CA SER A 348 2.00 8.84 -8.32
C SER A 348 2.24 9.45 -9.70
N HIS A 349 3.42 10.02 -9.91
CA HIS A 349 3.72 10.80 -11.11
C HIS A 349 4.44 10.01 -12.23
N SER A 350 4.82 8.75 -11.98
CA SER A 350 5.41 7.84 -12.97
C SER A 350 4.37 7.00 -13.74
N LYS A 351 3.07 7.13 -13.40
CA LYS A 351 2.05 6.15 -13.82
C LYS A 351 0.70 6.72 -14.31
N TYR A 352 0.63 8.00 -14.71
CA TYR A 352 -0.64 8.60 -15.17
C TYR A 352 -1.35 7.84 -16.30
N GLN A 353 -0.62 7.05 -17.07
CA GLN A 353 -1.08 6.21 -18.16
C GLN A 353 -1.77 4.91 -17.71
N ASP A 354 -1.60 4.49 -16.45
CA ASP A 354 -1.94 3.13 -15.98
C ASP A 354 -3.44 2.82 -15.89
N SER A 355 -4.27 3.86 -16.03
CA SER A 355 -5.73 3.79 -15.85
C SER A 355 -6.49 4.55 -16.94
N ILE A 356 -5.86 4.80 -18.09
CA ILE A 356 -6.52 5.45 -19.25
C ILE A 356 -7.31 4.43 -20.08
N TYR A 357 -6.72 3.26 -20.30
CA TYR A 357 -7.33 2.17 -21.06
C TYR A 357 -7.18 0.86 -20.31
N PHE A 358 -8.18 0.02 -20.46
CA PHE A 358 -8.18 -1.32 -19.90
C PHE A 358 -8.68 -2.28 -20.98
N HIS A 359 -8.17 -3.51 -20.94
CA HIS A 359 -8.67 -4.60 -21.77
C HIS A 359 -8.68 -5.88 -20.94
N SER A 360 -9.66 -6.74 -21.16
CA SER A 360 -9.62 -8.08 -20.60
C SER A 360 -8.66 -8.96 -21.40
N THR A 361 -8.22 -10.05 -20.79
CA THR A 361 -7.35 -11.03 -21.46
C THR A 361 -8.05 -11.77 -22.60
N ASP A 362 -9.38 -11.89 -22.52
CA ASP A 362 -10.21 -12.60 -23.51
C ASP A 362 -10.94 -11.68 -24.50
N ASN A 363 -10.80 -10.36 -24.35
CA ASN A 363 -11.46 -9.30 -25.13
C ASN A 363 -13.00 -9.39 -25.17
N LYS A 364 -13.67 -10.01 -24.18
CA LYS A 364 -15.13 -10.14 -24.17
C LYS A 364 -15.84 -9.07 -23.35
N GLU A 365 -15.41 -8.89 -22.12
CA GLU A 365 -15.84 -7.86 -21.17
C GLU A 365 -14.65 -7.54 -20.28
N LEU A 366 -14.52 -6.29 -19.83
CA LEU A 366 -13.36 -5.77 -19.10
C LEU A 366 -13.00 -6.56 -17.83
#